data_AF-A0A9X2VM53-F1
#
_entry.id   AF-A0A9X2VM53-F1
#
_cell.length_a   1.000
_cell.length_b   1.000
_cell.length_c   1.000
_cell.angle_alpha   90.00
_cell.angle_beta   90.00
_cell.angle_gamma   90.00
#
_symmetry.space_group_name_H-M   'P 1'
#
loop_
_entity.id
_entity.type
_entity.pdbx_description
1 polymer ?
#
loop_
_entity_poly.entity_id
_entity_poly.type
_entity_poly.pdbx_seq_one_letter_code
_entity_poly.pdbx_strand_id
1 'polypeptide(L)'
;MTSTLTSPAAETLISTDLHSRLTRQLITEHDGMTGDEATRIVDQAVAFLKTCIDNPGKHLRPSRKVDLGWHQFILNTVDYAEFCRREAGYFIHHVPDESTSPRGGSAETTRALAPTVEAMRASGFEVDAELWRAASGQCTQCHNGCTNCGQGDGGQ
;
A
#
# COMPACT_ATOMS: atom_id res chain seq x y z
N MET A 1 -22.49 11.60 -12.13
CA MET A 1 -22.01 12.23 -10.89
C MET A 1 -21.11 11.22 -10.21
N THR A 2 -19.84 11.21 -10.57
CA THR A 2 -18.83 10.30 -10.01
C THR A 2 -18.37 10.94 -8.70
N SER A 3 -18.70 10.31 -7.58
CA SER A 3 -18.37 10.83 -6.25
C SER A 3 -16.87 10.79 -6.04
N THR A 4 -16.25 11.96 -5.90
CA THR A 4 -14.94 12.14 -5.29
C THR A 4 -15.06 11.78 -3.81
N LEU A 5 -14.66 10.56 -3.46
CA LEU A 5 -14.68 10.05 -2.09
C LEU A 5 -13.33 10.36 -1.43
N THR A 6 -13.15 11.63 -1.03
CA THR A 6 -12.05 12.02 -0.14
C THR A 6 -12.37 11.50 1.26
N SER A 7 -11.62 10.49 1.71
CA SER A 7 -11.59 10.12 3.13
C SER A 7 -10.55 11.02 3.82
N PRO A 8 -10.93 11.86 4.80
CA PRO A 8 -10.06 12.90 5.36
C PRO A 8 -8.86 12.37 6.15
N ALA A 9 -8.80 11.06 6.43
CA ALA A 9 -7.75 10.45 7.25
C ALA A 9 -6.47 10.09 6.46
N ALA A 10 -6.56 9.80 5.16
CA ALA A 10 -5.39 9.37 4.37
C ALA A 10 -4.64 10.55 3.72
N GLU A 11 -5.39 11.52 3.16
CA GLU A 11 -4.83 12.71 2.50
C GLU A 11 -4.03 13.61 3.45
N THR A 12 -4.24 13.50 4.77
CA THR A 12 -3.53 14.28 5.79
C THR A 12 -2.21 13.66 6.24
N LEU A 13 -1.94 12.41 5.88
CA LEU A 13 -0.74 11.68 6.30
C LEU A 13 0.48 11.99 5.43
N ILE A 14 0.30 12.55 4.24
CA ILE A 14 1.38 13.03 3.38
C ILE A 14 1.03 14.41 2.82
N SER A 15 2.05 15.19 2.45
CA SER A 15 1.79 16.51 1.86
C SER A 15 1.13 16.38 0.49
N THR A 16 0.32 17.37 0.10
CA THR A 16 -0.31 17.41 -1.23
C THR A 16 0.71 17.37 -2.38
N ASP A 17 1.89 17.97 -2.18
CA ASP A 17 2.98 17.92 -3.18
C ASP A 17 3.55 16.51 -3.33
N LEU A 18 3.82 15.84 -2.21
CA LEU A 18 4.29 14.45 -2.22
C LEU A 18 3.26 13.54 -2.88
N HIS A 19 1.99 13.66 -2.49
CA HIS A 19 0.89 12.90 -3.09
C HIS A 19 0.82 13.11 -4.62
N SER A 20 0.84 14.37 -5.07
CA SER A 20 0.81 14.72 -6.49
C SER A 20 2.03 14.19 -7.24
N ARG A 21 3.20 14.16 -6.59
CA ARG A 21 4.44 13.62 -7.16
C ARG A 21 4.37 12.11 -7.33
N LEU A 22 3.94 11.38 -6.30
CA LEU A 22 3.77 9.92 -6.35
C LEU A 22 2.78 9.51 -7.43
N THR A 23 1.65 10.22 -7.50
CA THR A 23 0.62 10.00 -8.53
C THR A 23 1.19 10.17 -9.94
N ARG A 24 1.93 11.25 -10.22
CA ARG A 24 2.57 11.47 -11.52
C ARG A 24 3.63 10.41 -11.85
N GLN A 25 4.42 10.00 -10.87
CA GLN A 25 5.44 8.97 -11.06
C GLN A 25 4.79 7.63 -11.41
N LEU A 26 3.72 7.21 -10.70
CA LEU A 26 2.98 5.99 -11.02
C LEU A 26 2.45 5.99 -12.46
N ILE A 27 1.86 7.09 -12.90
CA ILE A 27 1.37 7.23 -14.29
C ILE A 27 2.52 7.10 -15.30
N THR A 28 3.71 7.62 -14.96
CA THR A 28 4.89 7.59 -15.84
C THR A 28 5.46 6.17 -15.95
N GLU A 29 5.48 5.42 -14.86
CA GLU A 29 6.07 4.07 -14.81
C GLU A 29 5.10 2.96 -15.25
N HIS A 30 3.80 3.24 -15.34
CA HIS A 30 2.77 2.26 -15.67
C HIS A 30 1.90 2.68 -16.85
N ASP A 31 2.26 2.18 -18.03
CA ASP A 31 1.49 2.38 -19.27
C ASP A 31 0.00 2.05 -19.09
N GLY A 32 -0.86 2.99 -19.48
CA GLY A 32 -2.32 2.84 -19.41
C GLY A 32 -2.94 3.13 -18.04
N MET A 33 -2.15 3.48 -17.02
CA MET A 33 -2.68 3.92 -15.73
C MET A 33 -3.31 5.32 -15.84
N THR A 34 -4.55 5.44 -15.35
CA THR A 34 -5.26 6.72 -15.33
C THR A 34 -4.88 7.55 -14.10
N GLY A 35 -5.05 8.87 -14.16
CA GLY A 35 -4.80 9.74 -13.02
C GLY A 35 -5.65 9.43 -11.80
N ASP A 36 -6.94 9.12 -12.01
CA ASP A 36 -7.86 8.71 -10.96
C ASP A 36 -7.43 7.39 -10.31
N GLU A 37 -6.99 6.41 -11.10
CA GLU A 37 -6.48 5.14 -10.58
C GLU A 37 -5.19 5.32 -9.78
N ALA A 38 -4.22 6.09 -10.31
CA ALA A 38 -2.97 6.38 -9.61
C ALA A 38 -3.21 7.08 -8.27
N THR A 39 -4.14 8.06 -8.25
CA THR A 39 -4.55 8.75 -7.01
C THR A 39 -5.08 7.76 -5.97
N ARG A 40 -6.05 6.93 -6.36
CA ARG A 40 -6.63 5.90 -5.48
C ARG A 40 -5.57 4.91 -4.97
N ILE A 41 -4.59 4.56 -5.81
CA ILE A 41 -3.49 3.67 -5.42
C ILE A 41 -2.62 4.33 -4.34
N VAL A 42 -2.24 5.60 -4.51
CA VAL A 42 -1.45 6.33 -3.51
C VAL A 42 -2.21 6.43 -2.18
N ASP A 43 -3.50 6.78 -2.23
CA ASP A 43 -4.33 6.90 -1.02
C ASP A 43 -4.40 5.57 -0.24
N GLN A 44 -4.67 4.47 -0.95
CA GLN A 44 -4.75 3.15 -0.33
C GLN A 44 -3.39 2.66 0.18
N ALA A 45 -2.27 3.03 -0.47
CA ALA A 45 -0.93 2.68 0.00
C ALA A 45 -0.57 3.40 1.31
N VAL A 46 -0.88 4.69 1.41
CA VAL A 46 -0.67 5.47 2.64
C VAL A 46 -1.58 4.97 3.77
N ALA A 47 -2.84 4.67 3.48
CA ALA A 47 -3.78 4.08 4.44
C ALA A 47 -3.31 2.69 4.91
N PHE A 48 -2.78 1.86 4.01
CA PHE A 48 -2.19 0.56 4.35
C PHE A 48 -1.00 0.72 5.31
N LEU A 49 -0.07 1.64 5.00
CA LEU A 49 1.08 1.91 5.86
C LEU A 49 0.66 2.39 7.25
N LYS A 50 -0.32 3.30 7.32
CA LYS A 50 -0.84 3.76 8.62
C LYS A 50 -1.52 2.63 9.40
N THR A 51 -2.29 1.80 8.73
CA THR A 51 -2.91 0.61 9.34
C THR A 51 -1.86 -0.34 9.91
N CYS A 52 -0.76 -0.55 9.17
CA CYS A 52 0.39 -1.32 9.63
C CYS A 52 1.01 -0.75 10.91
N ILE A 53 1.20 0.57 10.97
CA ILE A 53 1.74 1.27 12.15
C ILE A 53 0.81 1.11 13.35
N ASP A 54 -0.50 1.28 13.15
CA ASP A 54 -1.49 1.27 14.23
C ASP A 54 -1.83 -0.14 14.73
N ASN A 55 -1.35 -1.18 14.04
CA ASN A 55 -1.59 -2.57 14.38
C ASN A 55 -0.27 -3.36 14.51
N PRO A 56 0.62 -2.99 15.45
CA PRO A 56 1.89 -3.67 15.62
C PRO A 56 1.68 -5.15 15.94
N GLY A 57 2.48 -6.03 15.31
CA GLY A 57 2.41 -7.48 15.49
C GLY A 57 1.39 -8.21 14.61
N LYS A 58 0.56 -7.49 13.83
CA LYS A 58 -0.25 -8.14 12.78
C LYS A 58 0.57 -8.33 11.51
N HIS A 59 0.47 -9.52 10.92
CA HIS A 59 1.05 -9.79 9.60
C HIS A 59 0.09 -9.31 8.51
N LEU A 60 0.19 -8.02 8.17
CA LEU A 60 -0.61 -7.40 7.13
C LEU A 60 0.15 -7.38 5.80
N ARG A 61 -0.58 -7.51 4.70
CA ARG A 61 -0.03 -7.47 3.35
C ARG A 61 -0.88 -6.64 2.39
N PRO A 62 -0.27 -5.86 1.49
CA PRO A 62 -1.01 -5.08 0.52
C PRO A 62 -1.56 -5.96 -0.61
N SER A 63 -2.56 -5.47 -1.32
CA SER A 63 -2.90 -6.02 -2.63
C SER A 63 -1.84 -5.66 -3.67
N ARG A 64 -1.85 -6.33 -4.83
CA ARG A 64 -0.92 -6.02 -5.92
C ARG A 64 -0.93 -4.55 -6.33
N LYS A 65 -2.11 -3.93 -6.49
CA LYS A 65 -2.21 -2.53 -6.92
C LYS A 65 -1.74 -1.57 -5.83
N VAL A 66 -2.05 -1.86 -4.57
CA VAL A 66 -1.63 -1.04 -3.43
C VAL A 66 -0.11 -1.13 -3.21
N ASP A 67 0.48 -2.30 -3.45
CA ASP A 67 1.92 -2.52 -3.39
C ASP A 67 2.68 -1.67 -4.43
N LEU A 68 2.11 -1.41 -5.61
CA LEU A 68 2.70 -0.45 -6.57
C LEU A 68 2.84 0.95 -5.96
N GLY A 69 1.81 1.42 -5.23
CA GLY A 69 1.85 2.69 -4.54
C GLY A 69 2.91 2.72 -3.45
N TRP A 70 3.06 1.64 -2.68
CA TRP A 70 4.10 1.54 -1.66
C TRP A 70 5.51 1.50 -2.27
N HIS A 71 5.73 0.73 -3.34
CA HIS A 71 6.98 0.76 -4.09
C HIS A 71 7.32 2.17 -4.55
N GLN A 72 6.37 2.88 -5.16
CA GLN A 72 6.62 4.24 -5.62
C GLN A 72 6.98 5.19 -4.47
N PHE A 73 6.35 5.01 -3.31
CA PHE A 73 6.67 5.82 -2.13
C PHE A 73 8.10 5.55 -1.63
N ILE A 74 8.52 4.28 -1.52
CA ILE A 74 9.87 3.91 -1.08
C ILE A 74 10.96 4.53 -1.97
N LEU A 75 10.71 4.64 -3.28
CA LEU A 75 11.67 5.26 -4.22
C LEU A 75 11.89 6.76 -3.95
N ASN A 76 10.96 7.43 -3.26
CA ASN A 76 11.14 8.81 -2.78
C ASN A 76 11.77 8.76 -1.37
N THR A 77 13.00 8.27 -1.30
CA THR A 77 13.64 7.80 -0.04
C THR A 77 13.69 8.84 1.08
N VAL A 78 13.88 10.12 0.76
CA VAL A 78 13.87 11.22 1.76
C VAL A 78 12.49 11.37 2.38
N ASP A 79 11.46 11.50 1.54
CA ASP A 79 10.07 11.64 1.97
C ASP A 79 9.58 10.39 2.72
N TYR A 80 9.96 9.20 2.25
CA TYR A 80 9.60 7.94 2.87
C TYR A 80 10.25 7.76 4.25
N ALA A 81 11.53 8.09 4.38
CA ALA A 81 12.22 8.03 5.68
C ALA A 81 11.62 9.04 6.68
N GLU A 82 11.26 10.24 6.21
CA GLU A 82 10.59 11.23 7.05
C GLU A 82 9.21 10.75 7.50
N PHE A 83 8.39 10.22 6.58
CA PHE A 83 7.09 9.64 6.88
C PHE A 83 7.22 8.53 7.94
N CYS A 84 8.12 7.57 7.73
CA CYS A 84 8.34 6.47 8.66
C CYS A 84 8.73 6.98 10.05
N ARG A 85 9.68 7.91 10.14
CA ARG A 85 10.09 8.50 11.42
C ARG A 85 8.94 9.25 12.10
N ARG A 86 8.15 10.02 11.35
CA ARG A 86 7.07 10.85 11.90
C ARG A 86 5.88 10.01 12.38
N GLU A 87 5.46 9.04 11.58
CA GLU A 87 4.25 8.26 11.84
C GLU A 87 4.51 7.01 12.68
N ALA A 88 5.64 6.32 12.48
CA ALA A 88 5.95 5.06 13.14
C ALA A 88 7.04 5.19 14.22
N GLY A 89 7.94 6.17 14.09
CA GLY A 89 9.13 6.29 14.93
C GLY A 89 10.28 5.36 14.53
N TYR A 90 10.11 4.52 13.50
CA TYR A 90 11.11 3.60 12.95
C TYR A 90 10.92 3.45 11.43
N PHE A 91 11.94 2.92 10.74
CA PHE A 91 11.83 2.69 9.30
C PHE A 91 10.95 1.48 9.00
N ILE A 92 9.91 1.65 8.16
CA ILE A 92 9.05 0.54 7.76
C ILE A 92 9.74 -0.19 6.60
N HIS A 93 10.36 -1.32 6.91
CA HIS A 93 11.00 -2.14 5.90
C HIS A 93 9.97 -2.84 5.02
N HIS A 94 10.17 -2.73 3.70
CA HIS A 94 9.47 -3.55 2.73
C HIS A 94 10.27 -4.83 2.53
N VAL A 95 9.62 -5.98 2.77
CA VAL A 95 10.21 -7.30 2.57
C VAL A 95 9.38 -8.00 1.50
N PRO A 96 9.94 -8.23 0.30
CA PRO A 96 9.32 -9.08 -0.70
C PRO A 96 9.06 -10.47 -0.09
N ASP A 97 7.90 -11.04 -0.34
CA ASP A 97 7.59 -12.37 0.18
C ASP A 97 8.33 -13.37 -0.71
N GLU A 98 9.42 -13.93 -0.19
CA GLU A 98 10.15 -15.00 -0.87
C GLU A 98 9.32 -16.29 -0.92
N SER A 99 8.31 -16.40 -0.04
CA SER A 99 7.36 -17.49 -0.08
C SER A 99 6.43 -17.29 -1.29
N THR A 100 6.27 -18.35 -2.06
CA THR A 100 5.48 -18.42 -3.29
C THR A 100 4.31 -17.44 -3.29
N SER A 101 4.29 -16.52 -4.27
CA SER A 101 3.04 -15.90 -4.75
C SER A 101 1.92 -16.93 -4.59
N PRO A 102 0.74 -16.60 -4.04
CA PRO A 102 -0.36 -17.55 -3.99
C PRO A 102 -0.46 -18.19 -5.37
N ARG A 103 0.00 -19.45 -5.49
CA ARG A 103 -0.16 -20.21 -6.73
C ARG A 103 -1.65 -20.56 -6.90
N GLY A 104 -2.45 -20.29 -5.87
CA GLY A 104 -3.89 -20.36 -5.88
C GLY A 104 -4.56 -19.22 -6.63
N GLY A 105 -5.73 -19.54 -7.18
CA GLY A 105 -6.57 -18.58 -7.87
C GLY A 105 -7.13 -17.50 -6.94
N SER A 106 -7.94 -16.62 -7.55
CA SER A 106 -8.53 -15.41 -6.93
C SER A 106 -9.03 -15.58 -5.48
N ALA A 107 -9.67 -16.71 -5.15
CA ALA A 107 -10.19 -16.98 -3.81
C ALA A 107 -9.12 -17.10 -2.70
N GLU A 108 -7.93 -17.64 -3.01
CA GLU A 108 -6.85 -17.75 -2.03
C GLU A 108 -6.23 -16.38 -1.73
N THR A 109 -6.00 -15.59 -2.79
CA THR A 109 -5.55 -14.20 -2.66
C THR A 109 -6.55 -13.36 -1.87
N THR A 110 -7.86 -13.51 -2.11
CA THR A 110 -8.89 -12.82 -1.31
C THR A 110 -8.81 -13.19 0.17
N ARG A 111 -8.64 -14.47 0.51
CA ARG A 111 -8.46 -14.91 1.90
C ARG A 111 -7.18 -14.34 2.53
N ALA A 112 -6.09 -14.27 1.77
CA ALA A 112 -4.83 -13.73 2.24
C ALA A 112 -4.88 -12.21 2.49
N LEU A 113 -5.70 -11.47 1.75
CA LEU A 113 -5.86 -10.01 1.90
C LEU A 113 -6.92 -9.62 2.95
N ALA A 114 -7.83 -10.54 3.29
CA ALA A 114 -8.94 -10.25 4.21
C ALA A 114 -8.49 -9.66 5.57
N PRO A 115 -7.43 -10.17 6.25
CA PRO A 115 -6.97 -9.59 7.50
C PRO A 115 -6.54 -8.12 7.37
N THR A 116 -5.90 -7.74 6.26
CA THR A 116 -5.51 -6.35 5.97
C THR A 116 -6.73 -5.48 5.76
N VAL A 117 -7.66 -5.92 4.92
CA VAL A 117 -8.89 -5.18 4.62
C VAL A 117 -9.71 -4.93 5.89
N GLU A 118 -9.84 -5.93 6.76
CA GLU A 118 -10.55 -5.75 8.04
C GLU A 118 -9.80 -4.82 8.99
N ALA A 119 -8.46 -4.90 9.04
CA ALA A 119 -7.67 -3.97 9.86
C ALA A 119 -7.79 -2.52 9.39
N MET A 120 -7.82 -2.28 8.07
CA MET A 120 -8.01 -0.94 7.50
C MET A 120 -9.38 -0.37 7.87
N ARG A 121 -10.44 -1.16 7.71
CA ARG A 121 -11.80 -0.76 8.11
C ARG A 121 -11.91 -0.50 9.60
N ALA A 122 -11.32 -1.36 10.43
CA ALA A 122 -11.29 -1.17 11.87
C ALA A 122 -10.52 0.08 12.30
N SER A 123 -9.55 0.53 11.49
CA SER A 123 -8.79 1.77 11.69
C SER A 123 -9.52 3.01 11.13
N GLY A 124 -10.73 2.83 10.59
CA GLY A 124 -11.56 3.91 10.05
C GLY A 124 -11.24 4.30 8.61
N PHE A 125 -10.42 3.54 7.89
CA PHE A 125 -10.13 3.79 6.48
C PHE A 125 -11.19 3.17 5.57
N GLU A 126 -11.61 3.95 4.57
CA GLU A 126 -12.41 3.44 3.46
C GLU A 126 -11.54 2.56 2.55
N VAL A 127 -12.02 1.34 2.27
CA VAL A 127 -11.28 0.37 1.47
C VAL A 127 -11.83 0.34 0.05
N ASP A 128 -10.97 0.65 -0.91
CA ASP A 128 -11.31 0.58 -2.33
C ASP A 128 -11.41 -0.88 -2.79
N ALA A 129 -12.64 -1.38 -2.91
CA ALA A 129 -12.89 -2.78 -3.27
C ALA A 129 -12.26 -3.18 -4.62
N GLU A 130 -12.07 -2.25 -5.56
CA GLU A 130 -11.44 -2.56 -6.84
C GLU A 130 -9.94 -2.78 -6.70
N LEU A 131 -9.27 -1.90 -5.95
CA LEU A 131 -7.82 -1.99 -5.73
C LEU A 131 -7.45 -3.17 -4.84
N TRP A 132 -8.34 -3.59 -3.94
CA TRP A 132 -8.14 -4.71 -3.02
C TRP A 132 -8.65 -6.06 -3.54
N ARG A 133 -9.17 -6.12 -4.78
CA ARG A 133 -9.51 -7.39 -5.43
C ARG A 133 -8.25 -8.16 -5.85
N ALA A 134 -8.36 -9.49 -5.82
CA ALA A 134 -7.34 -10.35 -6.41
C ALA A 134 -7.27 -10.11 -7.92
N ALA A 135 -6.20 -9.46 -8.38
CA ALA A 135 -5.97 -9.27 -9.81
C ALA A 135 -5.68 -10.63 -10.46
N SER A 136 -6.52 -11.04 -11.42
CA SER A 136 -6.24 -12.14 -12.34
C SER A 136 -5.28 -11.63 -13.42
N GLY A 137 -4.00 -11.52 -13.11
CA GLY A 137 -3.01 -11.04 -14.09
C GLY A 137 -1.58 -11.09 -13.60
N GLN A 138 -0.68 -11.58 -14.45
CA GLN A 138 0.78 -11.59 -14.26
C GLN A 138 1.32 -10.24 -14.72
N CYS A 139 1.63 -9.34 -13.80
CA CYS A 139 2.60 -8.28 -14.09
C CYS A 139 4.00 -8.82 -13.73
N THR A 140 4.92 -8.63 -14.65
CA THR A 140 6.27 -9.19 -14.62
C THR A 140 7.21 -8.39 -13.73
N GLN A 141 6.76 -7.26 -13.19
CA GLN A 141 7.55 -6.37 -12.32
C GLN A 141 7.16 -6.44 -10.83
N CYS A 142 6.10 -7.17 -10.47
CA CYS A 142 5.85 -7.51 -9.05
C CYS A 142 6.39 -8.92 -8.82
N HIS A 143 7.65 -9.04 -8.42
CA HIS A 143 8.16 -10.31 -7.94
C HIS A 143 7.53 -10.63 -6.60
N ASN A 144 6.80 -11.75 -6.55
CA ASN A 144 6.28 -12.49 -5.39
C ASN A 144 5.72 -11.68 -4.20
N GLY A 145 4.38 -11.66 -4.13
CA GLY A 145 3.58 -10.70 -3.37
C GLY A 145 4.05 -10.40 -1.96
N CYS A 146 4.40 -9.16 -1.70
CA CYS A 146 5.16 -8.69 -0.54
C CYS A 146 4.42 -8.82 0.80
N THR A 147 5.14 -9.18 1.87
CA THR A 147 4.65 -9.14 3.24
C THR A 147 5.73 -8.67 4.19
N ASN A 148 5.45 -7.63 4.97
CA ASN A 148 5.88 -7.37 6.34
C ASN A 148 5.79 -5.86 6.59
N CYS A 149 5.10 -5.47 7.65
CA CYS A 149 5.19 -4.13 8.23
C CYS A 149 5.67 -4.28 9.68
N GLY A 150 6.97 -4.39 9.90
CA GLY A 150 7.52 -4.46 11.26
C GLY A 150 8.49 -5.61 11.47
N GLN A 151 9.72 -5.41 11.06
CA GLN A 151 10.83 -5.68 11.96
C GLN A 151 11.63 -4.39 12.05
N GLY A 152 11.30 -3.57 13.07
CA GLY A 152 12.27 -2.60 13.54
C GLY A 152 13.52 -3.39 13.94
N ASP A 153 14.64 -2.93 13.44
CA ASP A 153 15.97 -3.31 13.83
C ASP A 153 16.06 -3.26 15.36
N GLY A 154 15.89 -4.43 15.98
CA GLY A 154 16.23 -4.67 17.37
C GLY A 154 17.73 -4.49 17.52
N GLY A 155 18.13 -3.25 17.80
CA GLY A 155 19.49 -2.90 18.18
C GLY A 155 19.90 -3.74 19.38
N GLN A 156 20.91 -4.58 19.17
CA GLN A 156 21.80 -5.07 20.22
C GLN A 156 22.74 -3.95 20.65
#